data_AF-A0A2A2L7E5-F1
#
_entry.id   AF-A0A2A2L7E5-F1
#
_cell.length_a   1.000
_cell.length_b   1.000
_cell.length_c   1.000
_cell.angle_alpha   90.00
_cell.angle_beta   90.00
_cell.angle_gamma   90.00
#
_symmetry.space_group_name_H-M   'P 1'
#
loop_
_entity.id
_entity.type
_entity.pdbx_description
1 polymer ?
#
loop_
_entity_poly.entity_id
_entity_poly.type
_entity_poly.pdbx_seq_one_letter_code
_entity_poly.pdbx_strand_id
1 'polypeptide(L)'
;MQPVILVSLCLVAIAAAQRFASNAGWDPTQRDKTALCHELAQYAPNSEIYCKQFTLCCDSNYDPQNGDRCQHKELECNALEGQDRGEGICVLSNCTEMVTTTTTARPSRTSSTGLRDSMTAALTSALLSMMMFH
;
A
#
# COMPACT_ATOMS: atom_id res chain seq x y z
N MET A 1 20.01 -4.77 36.34
CA MET A 1 18.72 -4.38 35.72
C MET A 1 18.87 -3.86 34.27
N GLN A 2 20.07 -3.86 33.67
CA GLN A 2 20.33 -3.43 32.29
C GLN A 2 20.13 -4.49 31.17
N PRO A 3 20.36 -5.81 31.36
CA PRO A 3 20.32 -6.75 30.23
C PRO A 3 18.89 -7.05 29.77
N VAL A 4 17.90 -6.93 30.66
CA VAL A 4 16.49 -7.24 30.37
C VAL A 4 15.87 -6.19 29.43
N ILE A 5 16.26 -4.92 29.59
CA ILE A 5 15.74 -3.81 28.78
C ILE A 5 16.28 -3.89 27.35
N LEU A 6 17.56 -4.26 27.17
CA LEU A 6 18.17 -4.46 25.85
C LEU A 6 17.55 -5.63 25.08
N VAL A 7 17.27 -6.74 25.76
CA VAL A 7 16.56 -7.89 25.15
C VAL A 7 15.14 -7.51 24.75
N SER A 8 14.43 -6.75 25.60
CA SER A 8 13.06 -6.30 25.33
C SER A 8 12.99 -5.33 24.14
N LEU A 9 13.94 -4.39 24.01
CA LEU A 9 14.01 -3.48 22.88
C LEU A 9 14.34 -4.20 21.55
N CYS A 10 15.22 -5.21 21.60
CA CYS A 10 15.55 -6.05 20.44
C CYS A 10 14.33 -6.83 19.93
N LEU A 11 13.52 -7.39 20.84
CA LEU A 11 12.31 -8.14 20.46
C LEU A 11 11.28 -7.25 19.75
N VAL A 12 11.11 -6.00 20.20
CA VAL A 12 10.21 -5.03 19.55
C VAL A 12 10.71 -4.64 18.15
N ALA A 13 12.02 -4.47 17.98
CA ALA A 13 12.60 -4.16 16.67
C ALA A 13 12.48 -5.34 15.67
N ILE A 14 12.67 -6.58 16.13
CA ILE A 14 12.51 -7.78 15.30
C ILE A 14 11.04 -7.98 14.89
N ALA A 15 10.09 -7.78 15.83
CA ALA A 15 8.67 -7.86 15.53
C ALA A 15 8.20 -6.77 14.54
N ALA A 16 8.78 -5.56 14.61
CA ALA A 16 8.51 -4.49 13.65
C ALA A 16 9.07 -4.81 12.25
N ALA A 17 10.22 -5.49 12.16
CA ALA A 17 10.80 -5.91 10.88
C ALA A 17 10.02 -7.04 10.20
N GLN A 18 9.43 -7.96 10.98
CA GLN A 18 8.61 -9.06 10.45
C GLN A 18 7.30 -8.60 9.81
N ARG A 19 6.76 -7.43 10.20
CA ARG A 19 5.54 -6.84 9.62
C ARG A 19 5.70 -6.47 8.14
N PHE A 20 6.93 -6.27 7.67
CA PHE A 20 7.23 -5.93 6.27
C PHE A 20 7.61 -7.15 5.42
N ALA A 21 7.79 -8.33 6.02
CA ALA A 21 8.34 -9.51 5.36
C ALA A 21 7.29 -10.55 4.96
N SER A 22 6.03 -10.41 5.38
CA SER A 22 4.98 -11.37 5.05
C SER A 22 4.08 -10.83 3.93
N ASN A 23 4.49 -11.02 2.68
CA ASN A 23 3.58 -11.02 1.52
C ASN A 23 2.70 -12.29 1.52
N ALA A 24 2.14 -12.67 2.67
CA ALA A 24 1.45 -13.95 2.86
C ALA A 24 0.06 -14.03 2.17
N GLY A 25 -0.28 -13.05 1.33
CA GLY A 25 -1.52 -13.01 0.56
C GLY A 25 -1.44 -12.22 -0.74
N TRP A 26 -0.22 -11.89 -1.20
CA TRP A 26 -0.05 -11.22 -2.49
C TRP A 26 0.28 -12.25 -3.56
N ASP A 27 -0.58 -12.37 -4.57
CA ASP A 27 -0.37 -13.24 -5.73
C ASP A 27 0.24 -12.41 -6.88
N PRO A 28 1.49 -12.72 -7.32
CA PRO A 28 2.14 -12.00 -8.42
C PRO A 28 1.43 -12.15 -9.76
N THR A 29 0.53 -13.13 -9.90
CA THR A 29 -0.24 -13.43 -11.11
C THR A 29 -1.67 -12.90 -11.07
N GLN A 30 -2.06 -12.22 -9.98
CA GLN A 30 -3.37 -11.60 -9.86
C GLN A 30 -3.27 -10.08 -10.02
N ARG A 31 -4.29 -9.47 -10.63
CA ARG A 31 -4.48 -8.02 -10.71
C ARG A 31 -5.88 -7.70 -10.22
N ASP A 32 -5.98 -7.24 -8.99
CA ASP A 32 -7.22 -6.67 -8.48
C ASP A 32 -7.36 -5.22 -9.00
N LYS A 33 -8.38 -4.99 -9.83
CA LYS A 33 -8.73 -3.68 -10.40
C LYS A 33 -10.02 -3.14 -9.80
N THR A 34 -10.58 -3.82 -8.80
CA THR A 34 -11.87 -3.48 -8.19
C THR A 34 -11.89 -2.05 -7.67
N ALA A 35 -10.89 -1.67 -6.87
CA ALA A 35 -10.79 -0.31 -6.34
C ALA A 35 -10.64 0.76 -7.44
N LEU A 36 -9.85 0.48 -8.47
CA LEU A 36 -9.66 1.37 -9.62
C LEU A 36 -10.99 1.60 -10.36
N CYS A 37 -11.73 0.52 -10.64
CA CYS A 37 -12.99 0.61 -11.36
C CYS A 37 -14.12 1.20 -10.51
N HIS A 38 -14.07 1.03 -9.18
CA HIS A 38 -14.92 1.77 -8.26
C HIS A 38 -14.68 3.27 -8.31
N GLU A 39 -13.41 3.71 -8.31
CA GLU A 39 -13.04 5.12 -8.39
C GLU A 39 -13.52 5.76 -9.71
N LEU A 40 -13.49 5.02 -10.81
CA LEU A 40 -14.00 5.50 -12.09
C LEU A 40 -15.53 5.59 -12.11
N ALA A 41 -16.21 4.60 -11.53
CA ALA A 41 -17.66 4.50 -11.53
C ALA A 41 -18.35 5.40 -10.50
N GLN A 42 -17.62 5.94 -9.50
CA GLN A 42 -18.20 6.71 -8.38
C GLN A 42 -18.96 7.98 -8.81
N TYR A 43 -18.69 8.50 -10.00
CA TYR A 43 -19.35 9.70 -10.54
C TYR A 43 -20.57 9.37 -11.40
N ALA A 44 -20.99 8.11 -11.45
CA ALA A 44 -22.17 7.72 -12.18
C ALA A 44 -23.44 8.34 -11.57
N PRO A 45 -24.42 8.75 -12.40
CA PRO A 45 -25.64 9.40 -11.93
C PRO A 45 -26.64 8.46 -11.27
N ASN A 46 -26.45 7.14 -11.37
CA ASN A 46 -27.25 6.10 -10.72
C ASN A 46 -26.50 4.76 -10.74
N SER A 47 -27.01 3.79 -9.97
CA SER A 47 -26.38 2.48 -9.80
C SER A 47 -26.36 1.60 -11.07
N GLU A 48 -27.26 1.80 -12.04
CA GLU A 48 -27.20 1.07 -13.32
C GLU A 48 -26.04 1.59 -14.19
N ILE A 49 -25.91 2.92 -14.28
CA ILE A 49 -24.78 3.54 -15.00
C ILE A 49 -23.47 3.27 -14.27
N TYR A 50 -23.49 3.20 -12.93
CA TYR A 50 -22.34 2.79 -12.13
C TYR A 50 -21.80 1.44 -12.61
N CYS A 51 -22.66 0.42 -12.68
CA CYS A 51 -22.22 -0.91 -13.10
C CYS A 51 -21.76 -0.94 -14.55
N LYS A 52 -22.39 -0.17 -15.45
CA LYS A 52 -21.89 -0.04 -16.84
C LYS A 52 -20.48 0.54 -16.89
N GLN A 53 -20.19 1.59 -16.12
CA GLN A 53 -18.86 2.20 -16.06
C GLN A 53 -17.84 1.28 -15.40
N PHE A 54 -18.23 0.57 -14.34
CA PHE A 54 -17.40 -0.41 -13.65
C PHE A 54 -17.00 -1.56 -14.60
N THR A 55 -17.97 -2.15 -15.29
CA THR A 55 -17.75 -3.19 -16.30
C THR A 55 -16.84 -2.71 -17.42
N LEU A 56 -17.10 -1.50 -17.95
CA LEU A 56 -16.26 -0.93 -19.01
C LEU A 56 -14.80 -0.74 -18.56
N CYS A 57 -14.60 -0.25 -17.33
CA CYS A 57 -13.27 -0.17 -16.74
C CYS A 57 -12.60 -1.54 -16.67
N CYS A 58 -13.30 -2.56 -16.16
CA CYS A 58 -12.75 -3.91 -16.04
C CYS A 58 -12.37 -4.49 -17.42
N ASP A 59 -13.27 -4.34 -18.41
CA ASP A 59 -13.08 -4.82 -19.77
C ASP A 59 -11.88 -4.15 -20.45
N SER A 60 -11.74 -2.83 -20.30
CA SER A 60 -10.59 -2.10 -20.88
C SER A 60 -9.25 -2.45 -20.26
N ASN A 61 -9.25 -3.01 -19.03
CA ASN A 61 -8.04 -3.51 -18.38
C ASN A 61 -7.77 -4.99 -18.68
N TYR A 62 -8.69 -5.69 -19.35
CA TYR A 62 -8.53 -7.10 -19.71
C TYR A 62 -8.16 -7.26 -21.17
N ASP A 63 -6.87 -7.41 -21.43
CA ASP A 63 -6.35 -7.76 -22.74
C ASP A 63 -5.56 -9.08 -22.66
N PRO A 64 -6.16 -10.22 -23.04
CA PRO A 64 -5.47 -11.51 -22.96
C PRO A 64 -4.33 -11.64 -23.99
N GLN A 65 -4.25 -10.75 -24.99
CA GLN A 65 -3.25 -10.82 -26.07
C GLN A 65 -2.14 -9.77 -25.92
N ASN A 66 -2.29 -8.79 -25.03
CA ASN A 66 -1.37 -7.66 -24.90
C ASN A 66 -1.09 -7.31 -23.43
N GLY A 67 0.11 -6.78 -23.14
CA GLY A 67 0.49 -6.36 -21.78
C GLY A 67 0.63 -7.52 -20.79
N ASP A 68 0.04 -7.37 -19.59
CA ASP A 68 -0.07 -8.42 -18.58
C ASP A 68 -1.09 -9.47 -19.07
N ARG A 69 -0.60 -10.53 -19.71
CA ARG A 69 -1.42 -11.57 -20.37
C ARG A 69 -2.26 -12.38 -19.38
N CYS A 70 -3.32 -11.80 -18.86
CA CYS A 70 -4.27 -12.45 -17.95
C CYS A 70 -5.19 -13.40 -18.72
N GLN A 71 -5.40 -14.60 -18.21
CA GLN A 71 -6.22 -15.63 -18.89
C GLN A 71 -7.67 -15.64 -18.40
N HIS A 72 -7.90 -15.16 -17.18
CA HIS A 72 -9.20 -15.20 -16.53
C HIS A 72 -9.56 -13.82 -16.02
N LYS A 73 -10.85 -13.49 -16.17
CA LYS A 73 -11.47 -12.27 -15.66
C LYS A 73 -12.69 -12.67 -14.85
N GLU A 74 -12.65 -12.34 -13.57
CA GLU A 74 -13.80 -12.36 -12.67
C GLU A 74 -14.39 -10.96 -12.63
N LEU A 75 -15.62 -10.82 -13.13
CA LEU A 75 -16.33 -9.55 -13.19
C LEU A 75 -17.75 -9.75 -12.70
N GLU A 76 -18.08 -9.04 -11.63
CA GLU A 76 -19.45 -8.93 -11.12
C GLU A 76 -19.74 -7.47 -10.79
N CYS A 77 -20.99 -7.04 -10.98
CA CYS A 77 -21.45 -5.75 -10.45
C CYS A 77 -22.95 -5.82 -10.15
N ASN A 78 -23.30 -5.50 -8.91
CA ASN A 78 -24.66 -5.43 -8.42
C ASN A 78 -25.02 -3.96 -8.15
N ALA A 79 -26.02 -3.45 -8.86
CA ALA A 79 -26.57 -2.14 -8.59
C ALA A 79 -27.27 -2.15 -7.23
N LEU A 80 -26.91 -1.24 -6.33
CA LEU A 80 -27.55 -1.15 -5.02
C LEU A 80 -28.83 -0.33 -5.15
N GLU A 81 -29.96 -0.94 -4.76
CA GLU A 81 -31.26 -0.27 -4.80
C GLU A 81 -31.30 0.92 -3.82
N GLY A 82 -31.83 2.06 -4.28
CA GLY A 82 -31.89 3.29 -3.49
C GLY A 82 -30.56 4.00 -3.28
N GLN A 83 -29.49 3.61 -4.00
CA GLN A 83 -28.21 4.30 -4.00
C GLN A 83 -27.76 4.59 -5.42
N ASP A 84 -26.90 5.60 -5.59
CA ASP A 84 -26.32 5.95 -6.90
C ASP A 84 -25.06 5.15 -7.23
N ARG A 85 -24.78 4.07 -6.47
CA ARG A 85 -23.58 3.24 -6.57
C ARG A 85 -23.93 1.75 -6.60
N GLY A 86 -22.96 0.95 -7.04
CA GLY A 86 -23.02 -0.51 -7.01
C GLY A 86 -21.90 -1.11 -6.19
N GLU A 87 -21.96 -2.42 -6.00
CA GLU A 87 -20.88 -3.25 -5.47
C GLU A 87 -20.41 -4.18 -6.58
N GLY A 88 -19.11 -4.23 -6.84
CA GLY A 88 -18.57 -4.97 -7.96
C GLY A 88 -17.20 -5.53 -7.66
N ILE A 89 -16.82 -6.54 -8.40
CA ILE A 89 -15.53 -7.23 -8.32
C ILE A 89 -14.94 -7.21 -9.72
N CYS A 90 -13.67 -6.83 -9.84
CA CYS A 90 -12.90 -6.93 -11.07
C CYS A 90 -11.51 -7.48 -10.76
N VAL A 91 -11.36 -8.79 -10.88
CA VAL A 91 -10.11 -9.49 -10.62
C VAL A 91 -9.66 -10.22 -11.88
N LEU A 92 -8.45 -9.91 -12.32
CA LEU A 92 -7.80 -10.62 -13.41
C LEU A 92 -6.81 -11.61 -12.81
N SER A 93 -6.83 -12.86 -13.26
CA SER A 93 -5.98 -13.93 -12.72
C SER A 93 -5.25 -14.71 -13.81
N ASN A 94 -4.20 -15.42 -13.39
CA ASN A 94 -3.26 -16.10 -14.28
C ASN A 94 -2.63 -15.10 -15.27
N CYS A 95 -2.28 -13.93 -14.74
CA CYS A 95 -1.54 -12.89 -15.46
C CYS A 95 -0.05 -13.23 -15.46
N THR A 96 0.69 -12.51 -16.31
CA THR A 96 2.16 -12.55 -16.26
C THR A 96 2.62 -12.12 -14.86
N GLU A 97 3.59 -12.85 -14.30
CA GLU A 97 4.10 -12.55 -12.96
C GLU A 97 4.68 -11.13 -12.89
N MET A 98 4.22 -10.38 -11.89
CA MET A 98 4.80 -9.07 -11.61
C MET A 98 6.14 -9.25 -10.88
N VAL A 99 7.24 -8.85 -11.52
CA VAL A 99 8.56 -8.92 -10.91
C VAL A 99 8.79 -7.67 -10.06
N THR A 100 8.71 -7.81 -8.74
CA THR A 100 9.04 -6.72 -7.81
C THR A 100 10.55 -6.65 -7.63
N THR A 101 11.17 -5.52 -8.02
CA THR A 101 12.61 -5.28 -7.76
C THR A 101 12.77 -4.69 -6.36
N THR A 102 13.35 -5.45 -5.43
CA THR A 102 13.67 -4.94 -4.09
C THR A 102 15.00 -4.18 -4.12
N THR A 103 14.97 -2.88 -3.82
CA THR A 103 16.20 -2.08 -3.62
C THR A 103 16.74 -2.30 -2.21
N THR A 104 17.86 -3.01 -2.07
CA THR A 104 18.53 -3.17 -0.77
C THR A 104 19.39 -1.95 -0.46
N ALA A 105 18.99 -1.15 0.53
CA ALA A 105 19.83 -0.07 1.05
C ALA A 105 20.98 -0.66 1.90
N ARG A 106 22.22 -0.51 1.44
CA ARG A 106 23.42 -0.92 2.20
C ARG A 106 23.64 0.06 3.36
N PRO A 107 23.70 -0.39 4.63
CA PRO A 107 24.03 0.48 5.74
C PRO A 107 25.47 0.99 5.57
N SER A 108 25.62 2.29 5.35
CA SER A 108 26.93 2.94 5.40
C SER A 108 27.39 2.95 6.85
N ARG A 109 28.50 2.26 7.16
CA ARG A 109 29.18 2.40 8.45
C ARG A 109 29.75 3.82 8.50
N THR A 110 29.00 4.75 9.08
CA THR A 110 29.58 6.01 9.53
C THR A 110 30.52 5.67 10.69
N SER A 111 31.81 5.56 10.39
CA SER A 111 32.85 5.57 11.43
C SER A 111 32.63 6.82 12.28
N SER A 112 32.35 6.59 13.56
CA SER A 112 32.16 7.62 14.57
C SER A 112 33.47 8.37 14.79
N THR A 113 33.74 9.37 13.98
CA THR A 113 34.74 10.40 14.27
C THR A 113 34.29 11.70 13.60
N GLY A 114 33.20 12.28 14.13
CA GLY A 114 32.70 13.55 13.59
C GLY A 114 31.34 14.04 14.08
N LEU A 115 30.68 13.36 15.02
CA LEU A 115 29.41 13.83 15.62
C LEU A 115 29.64 14.41 17.03
N ARG A 116 30.47 15.44 17.13
CA ARG A 116 30.53 16.27 18.35
C ARG A 116 29.97 17.68 18.17
N ASP A 117 29.82 18.17 16.94
CA ASP A 117 29.48 19.59 16.74
C ASP A 117 28.06 19.88 16.23
N SER A 118 27.22 18.86 15.98
CA SER A 118 25.91 19.08 15.34
C SER A 118 24.71 18.63 16.19
N MET A 119 24.84 18.59 17.52
CA MET A 119 23.71 18.36 18.45
C MET A 119 23.36 19.57 19.32
N THR A 120 24.08 20.69 19.20
CA THR A 120 23.80 21.92 19.96
C THR A 120 22.70 22.79 19.34
N ALA A 121 22.37 22.61 18.06
CA ALA A 121 21.36 23.43 17.38
C ALA A 121 19.91 22.94 17.53
N ALA A 122 19.69 21.66 17.85
CA ALA A 122 18.35 21.08 17.96
C ALA A 122 17.77 21.13 19.38
N LEU A 123 18.60 21.38 20.39
CA LEU A 123 18.18 21.42 21.81
C LEU A 123 17.73 22.83 22.26
N THR A 124 18.11 23.90 21.56
CA THR A 124 17.74 25.27 21.92
C THR A 124 16.34 25.67 21.45
N SER A 125 15.83 25.08 20.36
CA SER A 125 14.49 25.35 19.84
C SER A 125 13.37 24.61 20.59
N ALA A 126 13.65 23.46 21.20
CA ALA A 126 12.66 22.69 21.97
C ALA A 126 12.40 23.27 23.38
N LEU A 127 13.36 23.98 23.97
CA LEU A 127 13.23 24.54 25.33
C LEU A 127 12.49 25.90 25.36
N LEU A 128 12.51 26.70 24.28
CA LEU A 128 11.76 27.96 24.24
C LEU A 128 10.25 27.77 24.12
N SER A 129 9.80 26.65 23.53
CA SER A 129 8.36 26.42 23.30
C SER A 129 7.58 25.97 24.54
N MET A 130 8.27 25.59 25.62
CA MET A 130 7.64 25.18 26.89
C MET A 130 7.51 26.32 27.92
N MET A 131 8.01 27.54 27.64
CA MET A 131 7.88 28.70 28.54
C MET A 131 6.83 29.74 28.08
N MET A 132 5.95 29.42 27.12
CA MET A 132 4.91 30.35 26.63
C MET A 132 3.46 29.91 26.91
N PHE A 133 3.23 28.89 27.73
CA PHE A 133 1.88 28.53 28.21
C PHE A 133 1.85 28.26 29.72
N HIS A 134 2.12 29.29 30.52
CA HIS A 134 1.34 29.65 31.72
C HIS A 134 1.79 31.03 32.21
#